data_AF-A0A8R2JLZ4-F1
#
_entry.id   AF-A0A8R2JLZ4-F1
#
_cell.length_a   1.000
_cell.length_b   1.000
_cell.length_c   1.000
_cell.angle_alpha   90.00
_cell.angle_beta   90.00
_cell.angle_gamma   90.00
#
_symmetry.space_group_name_H-M   'P 1'
#
loop_
_entity.id
_entity.type
_entity.pdbx_description
1 polymer ?
#
loop_
_entity_poly.entity_id
_entity_poly.type
_entity_poly.pdbx_seq_one_letter_code
_entity_poly.pdbx_strand_id
1 'polypeptide(L)'
;MVGHHEHEIKIPDYRIYKVDNVPQLVKVKNILATEGLKDPWLRNEVWRYPPNHGSRYAQYFKCWFRSKRGLTIACGLAASIIAVAKTYEHFYPSVHHHKKPYFPSSSV
;
A
#
# COMPACT_ATOMS: atom_id res chain seq x y z
N MET A 1 -34.40 -22.59 -13.11
CA MET A 1 -35.00 -21.25 -13.25
C MET A 1 -34.09 -20.28 -12.53
N VAL A 2 -33.25 -19.55 -13.26
CA VAL A 2 -32.31 -18.57 -12.68
C VAL A 2 -33.02 -17.22 -12.66
N GLY A 3 -33.38 -16.75 -11.46
CA GLY A 3 -34.00 -15.45 -11.27
C GLY A 3 -32.98 -14.35 -11.48
N HIS A 4 -33.12 -13.60 -12.58
CA HIS A 4 -32.44 -12.33 -12.75
C HIS A 4 -33.06 -11.34 -11.76
N HIS A 5 -32.44 -11.19 -10.58
CA HIS A 5 -32.72 -10.05 -9.72
C HIS A 5 -32.15 -8.81 -10.41
N GLU A 6 -33.00 -8.17 -11.21
CA GLU A 6 -32.75 -6.84 -11.77
C GLU A 6 -32.68 -5.86 -10.58
N HIS A 7 -31.49 -5.67 -10.05
CA HIS A 7 -31.25 -4.64 -9.04
C HIS A 7 -31.46 -3.29 -9.72
N GLU A 8 -32.62 -2.70 -9.49
CA GLU A 8 -32.93 -1.34 -9.92
C GLU A 8 -31.85 -0.40 -9.40
N ILE A 9 -31.07 0.18 -10.33
CA ILE A 9 -29.99 1.10 -10.01
C ILE A 9 -30.65 2.39 -9.50
N LYS A 10 -30.63 2.58 -8.18
CA LYS A 10 -31.13 3.80 -7.55
C LYS A 10 -30.17 4.95 -7.83
N ILE A 11 -30.51 5.77 -8.82
CA ILE A 11 -29.77 6.98 -9.14
C ILE A 11 -29.93 7.97 -7.96
N PRO A 12 -28.83 8.48 -7.38
CA PRO A 12 -28.92 9.42 -6.27
C PRO A 12 -29.42 10.79 -6.74
N ASP A 13 -30.04 11.55 -5.82
CA ASP A 13 -30.54 12.90 -6.11
C ASP A 13 -29.40 13.81 -6.61
N TYR A 14 -29.63 14.50 -7.72
CA TYR A 14 -28.67 15.42 -8.35
C TYR A 14 -28.22 16.56 -7.41
N ARG A 15 -29.03 16.90 -6.40
CA ARG A 15 -28.77 18.02 -5.45
C ARG A 15 -27.60 17.77 -4.51
N ILE A 16 -27.14 16.52 -4.40
CA ILE A 16 -25.97 16.18 -3.58
C ILE A 16 -24.66 16.71 -4.18
N TYR A 17 -24.60 16.90 -5.50
CA TYR A 17 -23.42 17.34 -6.22
C TYR A 17 -23.29 18.87 -6.15
N LYS A 18 -22.61 19.36 -5.12
CA LYS A 18 -22.33 20.79 -4.91
C LYS A 18 -20.88 21.11 -5.26
N VAL A 19 -20.67 22.12 -6.09
CA VAL A 19 -19.33 22.58 -6.53
C VAL A 19 -18.49 23.05 -5.34
N ASP A 20 -19.12 23.69 -4.35
CA ASP A 20 -18.43 24.28 -3.20
C ASP A 20 -17.75 23.24 -2.29
N ASN A 21 -18.15 21.97 -2.39
CA ASN A 21 -17.55 20.87 -1.62
C ASN A 21 -16.20 20.42 -2.21
N VAL A 22 -15.87 20.81 -3.44
CA VAL A 22 -14.68 20.36 -4.15
C VAL A 22 -13.72 21.53 -4.35
N PRO A 23 -12.63 21.64 -3.58
CA PRO A 23 -11.75 22.81 -3.61
C PRO A 23 -11.08 23.02 -4.98
N GLN A 24 -10.85 21.95 -5.73
CA GLN A 24 -10.30 22.03 -7.09
C GLN A 24 -11.27 22.73 -8.06
N LEU A 25 -12.56 22.40 -7.98
CA LEU A 25 -13.59 22.99 -8.85
C LEU A 25 -13.89 24.44 -8.45
N VAL A 26 -13.86 24.76 -7.16
CA VAL A 26 -13.93 26.15 -6.67
C VAL A 26 -12.78 26.98 -7.22
N LYS A 27 -11.56 26.44 -7.27
CA LYS A 27 -10.41 27.13 -7.86
C LYS A 27 -10.62 27.45 -9.34
N VAL A 28 -11.12 26.49 -10.12
CA VAL A 28 -11.43 26.69 -11.55
C VAL A 28 -12.51 27.75 -11.72
N LYS A 29 -13.60 27.67 -10.93
CA LYS A 29 -14.67 28.68 -10.92
C LYS A 29 -14.11 30.09 -10.67
N ASN A 30 -13.19 30.23 -9.72
CA ASN A 30 -12.59 31.53 -9.39
C ASN A 30 -11.69 32.05 -10.52
N ILE A 31 -10.89 31.18 -11.15
CA ILE A 31 -10.02 31.56 -12.28
C ILE A 31 -10.85 31.95 -13.51
N LEU A 32 -11.96 31.24 -13.77
CA LEU A 32 -12.86 31.65 -14.86
C LEU A 32 -13.54 32.98 -14.54
N ALA A 33 -13.93 33.19 -13.29
CA ALA A 33 -14.54 34.44 -12.85
C ALA A 33 -13.58 35.64 -12.96
N THR A 34 -12.27 35.47 -12.78
CA THR A 34 -11.30 36.56 -13.00
C THR A 34 -11.24 37.00 -14.46
N GLU A 35 -11.53 36.11 -15.39
CA GLU A 35 -11.65 36.40 -16.82
C GLU A 35 -13.08 36.83 -17.22
N GLY A 36 -14.03 36.83 -16.28
CA GLY A 36 -15.45 37.10 -16.54
C GLY A 36 -16.22 35.92 -17.17
N LEU A 37 -15.62 34.73 -17.21
CA LEU A 37 -16.25 33.50 -17.71
C LEU A 37 -16.94 32.70 -16.60
N LYS A 38 -17.95 31.92 -16.99
CA LYS A 38 -18.65 30.98 -16.12
C LYS A 38 -18.89 29.67 -16.86
N ASP A 39 -18.34 28.58 -16.35
CA ASP A 39 -18.59 27.24 -16.89
C ASP A 39 -19.88 26.63 -16.30
N PRO A 40 -20.89 26.29 -17.13
CA PRO A 40 -22.13 25.66 -16.68
C PRO A 40 -21.97 24.18 -16.30
N TRP A 41 -20.89 23.51 -16.73
CA TRP A 41 -20.69 22.07 -16.52
C TRP A 41 -19.93 21.73 -15.24
N LEU A 42 -19.44 22.72 -14.50
CA LEU A 42 -18.74 22.56 -13.22
C LEU A 42 -19.45 21.62 -12.23
N ARG A 43 -20.78 21.62 -12.20
CA ARG A 43 -21.56 20.72 -11.32
C ARG A 43 -21.48 19.25 -11.78
N ASN A 44 -21.42 19.01 -13.09
CA ASN A 44 -21.32 17.67 -13.64
C ASN A 44 -20.01 17.00 -13.23
N GLU A 45 -18.91 17.76 -13.14
CA GLU A 45 -17.62 17.15 -12.81
C GLU A 45 -17.46 16.77 -11.33
N VAL A 46 -18.38 17.19 -10.46
CA VAL A 46 -18.32 16.95 -9.01
C VAL A 46 -18.25 15.45 -8.67
N TRP A 47 -18.97 14.59 -9.39
CA TRP A 47 -19.01 13.15 -9.07
C TRP A 47 -17.65 12.46 -9.24
N ARG A 48 -16.75 13.02 -10.06
CA ARG A 48 -15.38 12.48 -10.25
C ARG A 48 -14.51 12.68 -9.03
N TYR A 49 -14.81 13.67 -8.20
CA TYR A 49 -14.02 13.99 -7.02
C TYR A 49 -14.60 13.22 -5.84
N PRO A 50 -13.86 12.23 -5.32
CA PRO A 50 -14.36 11.45 -4.21
C PRO A 50 -14.45 12.34 -2.95
N PRO A 51 -15.49 12.14 -2.11
CA PRO A 51 -15.66 12.92 -0.90
C PRO A 51 -14.50 12.64 0.04
N ASN A 52 -13.59 13.60 0.11
CA ASN A 52 -12.58 13.71 1.15
C ASN A 52 -11.65 12.48 1.24
N HIS A 53 -10.82 12.27 0.23
CA HIS A 53 -9.59 11.51 0.48
C HIS A 53 -8.66 12.44 1.26
N GLY A 54 -8.33 12.07 2.50
CA GLY A 54 -7.29 12.73 3.29
C GLY A 54 -6.02 12.95 2.46
N SER A 55 -5.11 13.81 2.95
CA SER A 55 -3.95 14.29 2.16
C SER A 55 -3.30 13.19 1.33
N ARG A 56 -2.88 13.49 0.09
CA ARG A 56 -2.20 12.51 -0.78
C ARG A 56 -1.08 11.78 -0.02
N TYR A 57 -0.34 12.51 0.82
CA TYR A 57 0.65 11.96 1.74
C TYR A 57 0.08 10.93 2.72
N ALA A 58 -1.07 11.21 3.36
CA ALA A 58 -1.73 10.25 4.23
C ALA A 58 -2.14 8.97 3.47
N GLN A 59 -2.57 9.07 2.21
CA GLN A 59 -2.86 7.89 1.38
C GLN A 59 -1.58 7.11 1.03
N TYR A 60 -0.50 7.78 0.64
CA TYR A 60 0.79 7.13 0.40
C TYR A 60 1.33 6.45 1.65
N PHE A 61 1.30 7.12 2.81
CA PHE A 61 1.67 6.54 4.09
C PHE A 61 0.78 5.36 4.46
N LYS A 62 -0.53 5.44 4.21
CA LYS A 62 -1.45 4.34 4.48
C LYS A 62 -1.16 3.13 3.58
N CYS A 63 -0.76 3.34 2.33
CA CYS A 63 -0.32 2.26 1.44
C CYS A 63 1.02 1.66 1.88
N TRP A 64 2.01 2.49 2.20
CA TRP A 64 3.30 2.05 2.74
C TRP A 64 3.11 1.21 4.00
N PHE A 65 2.29 1.69 4.93
CA PHE A 65 2.05 1.00 6.20
C PHE A 65 0.98 -0.10 6.12
N ARG A 66 0.22 -0.23 5.03
CA ARG A 66 -0.66 -1.39 4.78
C ARG A 66 0.16 -2.68 4.68
N SER A 67 1.38 -2.58 4.13
CA SER A 67 2.29 -3.70 3.94
C SER A 67 2.86 -4.27 5.25
N LYS A 68 2.65 -3.59 6.39
CA LYS A 68 3.15 -4.05 7.71
C LYS A 68 2.69 -5.46 8.05
N ARG A 69 1.49 -5.89 7.63
CA ARG A 69 1.01 -7.26 7.92
C ARG A 69 1.87 -8.34 7.24
N GLY A 70 2.24 -8.12 5.98
CA GLY A 70 3.13 -9.04 5.25
C GLY A 70 4.54 -9.02 5.82
N LEU A 71 5.06 -7.82 6.11
CA LEU A 71 6.39 -7.65 6.68
C LEU A 71 6.50 -8.30 8.08
N THR A 72 5.50 -8.15 8.96
CA THR A 72 5.52 -8.77 10.29
C THR A 72 5.50 -10.29 10.22
N ILE A 73 4.73 -10.87 9.30
CA ILE A 73 4.69 -12.33 9.11
C ILE A 73 6.03 -12.83 8.58
N ALA A 74 6.59 -12.15 7.58
CA ALA A 74 7.89 -12.51 7.01
C ALA A 74 9.02 -12.41 8.05
N CYS A 75 9.08 -11.32 8.81
CA CYS A 75 10.05 -11.16 9.89
C CYS A 75 9.88 -12.22 10.99
N GLY A 76 8.64 -12.56 11.36
CA GLY A 76 8.35 -13.61 12.33
C GLY A 76 8.84 -14.99 11.88
N LEU A 77 8.54 -15.37 10.64
CA LEU A 77 9.00 -16.63 10.05
C LEU A 77 10.53 -16.66 9.94
N ALA A 78 11.16 -15.60 9.45
CA ALA A 78 12.61 -15.51 9.35
C ALA A 78 13.28 -15.64 10.72
N ALA A 79 12.78 -14.93 11.74
CA ALA A 79 13.29 -15.03 13.10
C ALA A 79 13.14 -16.45 13.67
N SER A 80 12.00 -17.12 13.42
CA SER A 80 11.81 -18.51 13.86
C SER A 80 12.79 -19.49 13.20
N ILE A 81 13.05 -19.35 11.90
CA ILE A 81 13.99 -20.21 11.17
C ILE A 81 15.41 -20.01 11.71
N ILE A 82 15.82 -18.75 11.91
CA ILE A 82 17.15 -18.42 12.45
C ILE A 82 17.30 -18.96 13.88
N ALA A 83 16.27 -18.83 14.72
CA ALA A 83 16.28 -19.37 16.08
C ALA A 83 16.44 -20.89 16.06
N VAL A 84 15.66 -21.61 15.24
CA VAL A 84 15.77 -23.07 15.10
C VAL A 84 17.17 -23.45 14.63
N ALA A 85 17.70 -22.81 13.59
CA ALA A 85 19.05 -23.09 13.09
C ALA A 85 20.12 -22.89 14.17
N LYS A 86 20.05 -21.79 14.93
CA LYS A 86 21.01 -21.51 16.02
C LYS A 86 20.89 -22.47 17.18
N THR A 87 19.68 -22.86 17.57
CA THR A 87 19.48 -23.87 18.60
C THR A 87 20.04 -25.22 18.16
N TYR A 88 19.82 -25.62 16.91
CA TYR A 88 20.37 -26.86 16.35
C TYR A 88 21.90 -26.87 16.35
N GLU A 89 22.54 -25.79 15.89
CA GLU A 89 24.01 -25.63 15.94
C GLU A 89 24.56 -25.72 17.38
N HIS A 90 23.82 -25.18 18.36
CA HIS A 90 24.24 -25.22 19.76
C HIS A 90 24.19 -26.63 20.35
N PHE A 91 23.14 -27.40 20.04
CA PHE A 91 23.00 -28.79 20.52
C PHE A 91 23.87 -29.78 19.73
N TYR A 92 24.15 -29.50 18.46
CA TYR A 92 24.98 -30.32 17.58
C TYR A 92 26.12 -29.47 17.00
N PRO A 93 27.13 -29.11 17.81
CA PRO A 93 28.27 -28.35 17.31
C PRO A 93 28.95 -29.15 16.20
N SER A 94 29.15 -28.51 15.04
CA SER A 94 29.81 -29.14 13.91
C SER A 94 31.25 -29.47 14.31
N VAL A 95 31.60 -30.76 14.26
CA VAL A 95 32.97 -31.21 14.49
C VAL A 95 33.79 -30.72 13.30
N HIS A 96 34.47 -29.58 13.45
CA HIS A 96 35.42 -29.09 12.45
C HIS A 96 36.58 -30.08 12.37
N HIS A 97 36.48 -31.08 11.49
CA HIS A 97 37.62 -31.85 11.07
C HIS A 97 38.54 -30.94 10.25
N HIS A 98 39.40 -30.19 10.94
CA HIS A 98 40.59 -29.64 10.32
C HIS A 98 41.46 -30.83 9.90
N LYS A 99 41.33 -31.28 8.65
CA LYS A 99 42.39 -32.07 8.03
C LYS A 99 43.58 -31.12 7.86
N LYS A 100 44.50 -31.12 8.81
CA LYS A 100 45.83 -30.55 8.58
C LYS A 100 46.45 -31.35 7.43
N PRO A 101 46.91 -30.72 6.34
CA PRO A 101 47.63 -31.46 5.31
C PRO A 101 48.90 -32.06 5.93
N TYR A 102 49.07 -33.37 5.79
CA TYR A 102 50.25 -34.09 6.27
C TYR A 102 51.39 -33.81 5.30
N PHE A 103 52.22 -32.81 5.58
CA PHE A 103 53.51 -32.65 4.92
C PHE A 103 54.57 -33.31 5.80
N PRO A 104 55.20 -34.44 5.39
CA PRO A 104 56.36 -34.94 6.12
C PRO A 104 57.51 -33.96 5.94
N SER A 105 58.02 -33.40 7.03
CA SER A 105 59.25 -32.62 7.03
C SER A 105 60.39 -33.56 6.66
N SER A 106 60.89 -33.48 5.43
CA SER A 106 62.13 -34.13 5.02
C SER A 106 63.27 -33.52 5.84
N SER A 107 63.85 -34.31 6.75
CA SER A 107 65.05 -33.93 7.48
C SER A 107 66.22 -33.96 6.50
N VAL A 108 66.89 -32.81 6.35
CA VAL A 108 68.29 -32.72 5.91
C VAL A 108 69.17 -32.99 7.13
#